data_AF-A0A4U2F2V4-F1
#
_entry.id   AF-A0A4U2F2V4-F1
#
_cell.length_a   1.000
_cell.length_b   1.000
_cell.length_c   1.000
_cell.angle_alpha   90.00
_cell.angle_beta   90.00
_cell.angle_gamma   90.00
#
_symmetry.space_group_name_H-M   'P 1'
#
loop_
_entity.id
_entity.type
_entity.pdbx_description
1 polymer ?
#
loop_
_entity_poly.entity_id
_entity_poly.type
_entity_poly.pdbx_seq_one_letter_code
_entity_poly.pdbx_strand_id
1 'polypeptide(L)' 'MAISKASLKQKIETELKAKGFVLDGEFAMAGMMAEAIANAVVDEITQNAQVEVTGGSSAGSYKVA' A
#
# COMPACT_ATOMS: atom_id res chain seq x y z
N MET A 1 5.71 -1.16 11.62
CA MET A 1 4.24 -1.33 11.50
C MET A 1 3.93 -1.70 10.07
N ALA A 2 3.21 -2.79 9.84
CA ALA A 2 2.85 -3.24 8.50
C ALA A 2 2.01 -2.16 7.80
N ILE A 3 2.34 -1.85 6.55
CA ILE A 3 1.44 -1.12 5.66
C ILE A 3 0.14 -1.93 5.56
N SER A 4 -1.02 -1.30 5.78
CA SER A 4 -2.32 -1.96 5.62
C SER A 4 -3.05 -1.40 4.40
N LYS A 5 -3.75 -2.29 3.68
CA LYS A 5 -4.53 -1.95 2.48
C LYS A 5 -5.50 -0.80 2.74
N ALA A 6 -6.20 -0.83 3.88
CA ALA A 6 -7.12 0.22 4.29
C ALA A 6 -6.43 1.60 4.49
N SER A 7 -5.29 1.62 5.19
CA SER A 7 -4.56 2.87 5.43
C SER A 7 -4.01 3.48 4.12
N LEU A 8 -3.61 2.64 3.17
CA LEU A 8 -3.09 3.10 1.88
C LEU A 8 -4.22 3.58 0.97
N LYS A 9 -5.36 2.89 0.94
CA LYS A 9 -6.58 3.33 0.22
C LYS A 9 -6.99 4.73 0.68
N GLN A 10 -7.11 4.95 1.99
CA GLN A 10 -7.51 6.24 2.53
C GLN A 10 -6.53 7.37 2.15
N LYS A 11 -5.21 7.09 2.12
CA LYS A 11 -4.22 8.06 1.64
C LYS A 11 -4.40 8.38 0.15
N ILE A 12 -4.60 7.36 -0.69
CA ILE A 12 -4.83 7.56 -2.13
C ILE A 12 -6.10 8.39 -2.35
N GLU A 13 -7.18 8.09 -1.64
CA GLU A 13 -8.43 8.86 -1.71
C GLU A 13 -8.22 10.32 -1.30
N THR A 14 -7.44 10.56 -0.24
CA THR A 14 -7.11 11.92 0.22
C THR A 14 -6.34 12.71 -0.84
N GLU A 15 -5.32 12.10 -1.45
CA GLU A 15 -4.53 12.72 -2.53
C GLU A 15 -5.37 12.96 -3.79
N LEU A 16 -6.21 12.01 -4.18
CA LEU A 16 -7.13 12.16 -5.31
C LEU A 16 -8.10 13.33 -5.08
N LYS A 17 -8.70 13.44 -3.88
CA LYS A 17 -9.55 14.60 -3.51
C LYS A 17 -8.77 15.91 -3.58
N ALA A 18 -7.53 15.94 -3.09
CA ALA A 18 -6.67 17.12 -3.16
C ALA A 18 -6.32 17.55 -4.59
N LYS A 19 -6.32 16.62 -5.56
CA LYS A 19 -6.13 16.90 -6.99
C LYS A 19 -7.44 17.22 -7.74
N GLY A 20 -8.56 17.30 -7.04
CA GLY A 20 -9.86 17.66 -7.63
C GLY A 20 -10.66 16.47 -8.18
N PHE A 21 -10.27 15.23 -7.87
CA PHE A 21 -11.09 14.06 -8.21
C PHE A 21 -12.31 14.00 -7.30
N VAL A 22 -13.47 13.76 -7.91
CA VAL A 22 -14.70 13.45 -7.19
C VAL A 22 -14.72 11.95 -6.95
N LEU A 23 -14.62 11.54 -5.68
CA LEU A 23 -14.66 10.13 -5.28
C LEU A 23 -16.07 9.64 -4.95
N ASP A 24 -17.02 10.57 -4.81
CA ASP A 24 -18.36 10.32 -4.35
C ASP A 24 -19.34 10.48 -5.53
N GLY A 25 -20.15 9.46 -5.81
CA GLY A 25 -21.15 9.47 -6.90
C GLY A 25 -21.38 8.08 -7.50
N GLU A 26 -22.56 7.85 -8.06
CA GLU A 26 -22.99 6.53 -8.59
C GLU A 26 -22.06 5.98 -9.70
N PHE A 27 -21.29 6.86 -10.35
CA PHE A 27 -20.31 6.52 -11.38
C PHE A 27 -18.87 6.88 -11.00
N ALA A 28 -18.61 7.23 -9.74
CA ALA A 28 -17.28 7.59 -9.27
C ALA A 28 -16.40 6.33 -9.14
N MET A 29 -15.84 5.85 -10.26
CA MET A 29 -14.93 4.70 -10.32
C MET A 29 -13.60 4.94 -9.58
N ALA A 30 -13.33 6.19 -9.18
CA ALA A 30 -12.10 6.57 -8.50
C ALA A 30 -11.92 5.87 -7.13
N GLY A 31 -13.01 5.56 -6.41
CA GLY A 31 -12.95 4.79 -5.17
C GLY A 31 -12.53 3.33 -5.39
N MET A 32 -13.09 2.67 -6.41
CA MET A 32 -12.68 1.31 -6.80
C MET A 32 -11.26 1.26 -7.34
N MET A 33 -10.84 2.29 -8.09
CA MET A 33 -9.47 2.44 -8.57
C MET A 33 -8.49 2.62 -7.40
N ALA A 34 -8.82 3.47 -6.42
CA ALA A 34 -7.99 3.67 -5.23
C ALA A 34 -7.82 2.38 -4.42
N GLU A 35 -8.88 1.58 -4.30
CA GLU A 35 -8.84 0.28 -3.65
C GLU A 35 -7.97 -0.74 -4.39
N ALA A 36 -8.12 -0.85 -5.71
CA ALA A 36 -7.30 -1.75 -6.53
C ALA A 36 -5.81 -1.41 -6.43
N ILE A 37 -5.46 -0.11 -6.48
CA ILE A 37 -4.08 0.36 -6.34
C ILE A 37 -3.57 0.06 -4.93
N ALA A 38 -4.34 0.35 -3.89
CA ALA A 38 -3.93 0.08 -2.51
C ALA A 38 -3.63 -1.41 -2.31
N ASN A 39 -4.50 -2.28 -2.81
CA ASN A 39 -4.32 -3.72 -2.71
C ASN A 39 -3.05 -4.18 -3.44
N ALA A 40 -2.87 -3.79 -4.69
CA ALA A 40 -1.71 -4.17 -5.49
C ALA A 40 -0.39 -3.70 -4.88
N VAL A 41 -0.33 -2.47 -4.36
CA VAL A 41 0.89 -1.93 -3.74
C VAL A 41 1.21 -2.63 -2.42
N VAL A 42 0.22 -2.89 -1.57
CA VAL A 42 0.48 -3.64 -0.32
C VAL A 42 0.93 -5.06 -0.63
N ASP A 43 0.32 -5.71 -1.62
CA ASP A 43 0.69 -7.07 -2.01
C ASP A 43 2.11 -7.12 -2.60
N GLU A 44 2.46 -6.17 -3.49
CA GLU A 44 3.81 -6.07 -4.06
C GLU A 44 4.87 -5.81 -2.99
N ILE A 45 4.63 -4.86 -2.09
CA ILE A 45 5.55 -4.56 -1.00
C ILE A 45 5.71 -5.77 -0.09
N THR A 46 4.61 -6.44 0.27
CA THR A 46 4.66 -7.61 1.16
C THR A 46 5.42 -8.77 0.51
N GLN A 47 5.16 -9.06 -0.77
CA GLN A 47 5.85 -10.14 -1.49
C GLN A 47 7.36 -9.92 -1.66
N ASN A 48 7.77 -8.66 -1.78
CA ASN A 48 9.17 -8.29 -2.03
C ASN A 48 9.89 -7.76 -0.78
N ALA A 49 9.21 -7.60 0.34
CA ALA A 49 9.79 -7.06 1.56
C ALA A 49 10.96 -7.95 2.03
N GLN A 50 12.11 -7.31 2.25
CA GLN A 50 13.28 -7.94 2.83
C GLN A 50 13.73 -7.15 4.06
N VAL A 51 14.15 -7.88 5.09
CA VAL A 51 14.78 -7.32 6.28
C VAL A 51 16.25 -7.70 6.28
N GLU A 52 17.10 -6.70 6.52
CA GLU A 52 18.53 -6.89 6.69
C GLU A 52 18.83 -7.04 8.18
N VAL A 53 19.44 -8.17 8.55
CA VAL A 53 19.99 -8.40 9.89
C VAL A 53 21.48 -8.07 9.82
N THR A 54 21.87 -6.96 10.43
CA THR A 54 23.23 -6.38 10.28
C THR A 54 24.24 -6.91 11.29
N GLY A 55 23.88 -7.85 12.18
CA GLY A 55 24.80 -8.37 13.20
C GLY A 55 24.42 -9.71 13.81
N GLY A 56 25.39 -10.34 14.47
CA GLY A 56 25.27 -11.68 15.05
C GLY A 56 25.47 -12.82 14.04
N SER A 57 25.36 -14.06 14.50
CA SER A 57 25.48 -15.27 13.68
C SER A 57 24.35 -15.44 12.64
N SER A 58 23.31 -14.62 12.73
CA SER A 58 22.17 -14.59 11.81
C SER A 58 22.21 -13.34 10.90
N ALA A 59 23.39 -12.79 10.63
CA ALA A 59 23.52 -11.69 9.70
C ALA A 59 23.16 -12.13 8.26
N GLY A 60 22.35 -11.32 7.57
CA GLY A 60 21.87 -11.62 6.22
C GLY A 60 20.55 -10.92 5.87
N SER A 61 20.12 -11.06 4.62
CA SER A 61 18.83 -10.54 4.13
C SER A 61 17.77 -11.65 4.11
N TYR A 62 16.62 -11.38 4.73
CA TYR A 62 15.54 -12.35 4.87
C TYR A 62 14.26 -11.78 4.27
N LYS A 63 13.52 -12.60 3.52
CA LYS A 63 12.17 -12.21 3.07
C LYS A 63 11.24 -12.13 4.27
N VAL A 64 10.45 -11.07 4.33
CA VAL A 64 9.34 -10.93 5.27
C VAL A 64 8.18 -11.77 4.71
N ALA A 65 7.88 -12.89 5.34
CA ALA A 65 6.81 -13.81 4.94
C ALA A 65 5.46 -13.38 5.53
#